data_AF-A0A6A4GL50-F1
#
_entry.id   AF-A0A6A4GL50-F1
#
_cell.length_a   1.000
_cell.length_b   1.000
_cell.length_c   1.000
_cell.angle_alpha   90.00
_cell.angle_beta   90.00
_cell.angle_gamma   90.00
#
_symmetry.space_group_name_H-M   'P 1'
#
loop_
_entity.id
_entity.type
_entity.pdbx_description
1 polymer ?
#
loop_
_entity_poly.entity_id
_entity_poly.type
_entity_poly.pdbx_seq_one_letter_code
_entity_poly.pdbx_strand_id
1 'polypeptide(L)'
;MASNGAILPPIPEVSADLKFDGGVRVSWTPVKRRIINSLKTQGLVGYTDGTIPKPPLPISAPPITVTAPDGSTLTTTPPAAAAAATAVFSTNPSQEEWVFQNDRAKGIIKSHVDDLPSLITDSDLKNAKELFDTLKSVYGGKDGMQKVLTMRKLRSCIFTSSDSIDAFFKRL
;
A
#
# COMPACT_ATOMS: atom_id res chain seq x y z
N MET A 1 8.91 23.45 -23.11
CA MET A 1 9.37 22.30 -22.29
C MET A 1 8.30 21.22 -22.42
N ALA A 2 8.64 20.07 -23.00
CA ALA A 2 7.68 19.00 -23.24
C ALA A 2 7.29 18.38 -21.89
N SER A 3 6.05 18.58 -21.48
CA SER A 3 5.41 17.72 -20.49
C SER A 3 5.42 16.31 -21.08
N ASN A 4 6.16 15.39 -20.47
CA ASN A 4 6.04 13.97 -20.79
C ASN A 4 4.64 13.53 -20.32
N GLY A 5 3.64 13.78 -21.16
CA GLY A 5 2.24 13.39 -21.00
C GLY A 5 2.07 11.87 -21.13
N ALA A 6 2.88 11.10 -20.41
CA ALA A 6 2.64 9.68 -20.22
C ALA A 6 1.45 9.57 -19.27
N ILE A 7 0.29 9.25 -19.82
CA ILE A 7 -0.89 8.87 -19.05
C ILE A 7 -0.46 7.75 -18.11
N LEU A 8 -0.54 8.01 -16.81
CA LEU A 8 -0.20 7.04 -15.80
C LEU A 8 -1.10 5.81 -15.94
N PRO A 9 -0.56 4.57 -15.84
CA PRO A 9 -1.39 3.39 -15.96
C PRO A 9 -2.54 3.41 -14.93
N PRO A 10 -3.75 3.02 -15.32
CA PRO A 10 -4.89 3.03 -14.41
C PRO A 10 -4.63 2.14 -13.19
N ILE A 11 -5.24 2.49 -12.06
CA ILE A 11 -5.26 1.60 -10.90
C ILE A 11 -6.04 0.35 -11.31
N PRO A 12 -5.49 -0.86 -11.09
CA PRO A 12 -6.19 -2.08 -11.45
C PRO A 12 -7.48 -2.19 -10.65
N GLU A 13 -8.58 -2.34 -11.36
CA GLU A 13 -9.87 -2.66 -10.78
C GLU A 13 -9.96 -4.16 -10.58
N VAL A 14 -10.29 -4.56 -9.35
CA VAL A 14 -10.45 -5.97 -8.97
C VAL A 14 -11.92 -6.22 -8.70
N SER A 15 -12.46 -7.24 -9.36
CA SER A 15 -13.84 -7.69 -9.15
C SER A 15 -14.11 -7.97 -7.68
N ALA A 16 -15.31 -7.65 -7.20
CA ALA A 16 -15.66 -7.71 -5.78
C ALA A 16 -15.49 -9.11 -5.17
N ASP A 17 -15.69 -10.17 -5.95
CA ASP A 17 -15.47 -11.57 -5.58
C ASP A 17 -13.99 -11.94 -5.35
N LEU A 18 -13.07 -11.13 -5.86
CA LEU A 18 -11.62 -11.31 -5.73
C LEU A 18 -10.97 -10.35 -4.72
N LYS A 19 -11.75 -9.42 -4.16
CA LYS A 19 -11.27 -8.51 -3.11
C LYS A 19 -11.10 -9.26 -1.79
N PHE A 20 -10.13 -8.80 -1.02
CA PHE A 20 -9.86 -9.35 0.30
C PHE A 20 -10.89 -8.90 1.31
N ASP A 21 -11.59 -9.86 1.92
CA ASP A 21 -12.68 -9.63 2.88
C ASP A 21 -12.28 -9.99 4.31
N GLY A 22 -11.02 -9.75 4.67
CA GLY A 22 -10.47 -10.16 5.97
C GLY A 22 -10.16 -11.66 6.08
N GLY A 23 -10.23 -12.41 4.97
CA GLY A 23 -9.95 -13.85 4.94
C GLY A 23 -11.19 -14.73 5.09
N VAL A 24 -12.39 -14.18 4.94
CA VAL A 24 -13.64 -14.93 5.06
C VAL A 24 -13.86 -15.82 3.83
N ARG A 25 -13.76 -15.24 2.63
CA ARG A 25 -13.89 -15.97 1.35
C ARG A 25 -12.56 -15.98 0.60
N VAL A 26 -11.79 -14.91 0.69
CA VAL A 26 -10.55 -14.75 -0.08
C VAL A 26 -9.36 -14.72 0.87
N SER A 27 -8.49 -15.74 0.76
CA SER A 27 -7.27 -15.81 1.56
C SER A 27 -6.31 -14.65 1.27
N TRP A 28 -5.54 -14.26 2.28
CA TRP A 28 -4.57 -13.16 2.17
C TRP A 28 -3.44 -13.48 1.18
N THR A 29 -2.94 -14.73 1.15
CA THR A 29 -1.82 -15.13 0.28
C THR A 29 -2.00 -14.80 -1.21
N PRO A 30 -3.11 -15.19 -1.87
CA PRO A 30 -3.34 -14.85 -3.28
C PRO A 30 -3.55 -13.35 -3.50
N VAL A 31 -4.22 -12.66 -2.57
CA VAL A 31 -4.42 -11.19 -2.64
C VAL A 31 -3.08 -10.48 -2.58
N LYS A 32 -2.23 -10.83 -1.60
CA LYS A 32 -0.88 -10.30 -1.45
C LYS A 32 -0.08 -10.42 -2.75
N ARG A 33 -0.17 -11.58 -3.42
CA ARG A 33 0.49 -11.80 -4.72
C ARG A 33 -0.06 -10.87 -5.80
N ARG A 34 -1.38 -10.69 -5.89
CA ARG A 34 -2.01 -9.75 -6.83
C ARG A 34 -1.56 -8.31 -6.59
N ILE A 35 -1.59 -7.86 -5.34
CA ILE A 35 -1.12 -6.51 -4.96
C ILE A 35 0.33 -6.31 -5.39
N ILE A 36 1.23 -7.24 -5.05
CA ILE A 36 2.66 -7.14 -5.42
C ILE A 36 2.83 -7.08 -6.94
N ASN A 37 2.08 -7.88 -7.71
CA ASN A 37 2.16 -7.85 -9.16
C ASN A 37 1.67 -6.52 -9.74
N SER A 38 0.56 -5.98 -9.23
CA SER A 38 0.04 -4.67 -9.61
C SER A 38 1.00 -3.53 -9.28
N LEU A 39 1.73 -3.63 -8.16
CA LEU A 39 2.77 -2.66 -7.80
C LEU A 39 3.99 -2.79 -8.72
N LYS A 40 4.40 -4.02 -9.06
CA LYS A 40 5.53 -4.28 -9.97
C LYS A 40 5.33 -3.68 -11.35
N THR A 41 4.14 -3.83 -11.94
CA THR A 41 3.85 -3.29 -13.28
C THR A 41 3.90 -1.77 -13.34
N GLN A 42 3.84 -1.10 -12.18
CA GLN A 42 3.88 0.36 -12.09
C GLN A 42 5.16 0.90 -11.44
N GLY A 43 6.13 0.03 -11.09
CA GLY A 43 7.37 0.44 -10.41
C GLY A 43 7.18 0.91 -8.96
N LEU A 44 6.08 0.53 -8.30
CA LEU A 44 5.68 1.04 -6.98
C LEU A 44 6.05 0.14 -5.80
N VAL A 45 6.73 -0.98 -6.05
CA VAL A 45 7.08 -1.96 -4.99
C VAL A 45 7.90 -1.31 -3.87
N GLY A 46 8.78 -0.37 -4.22
CA GLY A 46 9.68 0.27 -3.27
C GLY A 46 8.99 1.07 -2.17
N TYR A 47 7.76 1.53 -2.43
CA TYR A 47 6.93 2.25 -1.47
C TYR A 47 6.25 1.31 -0.46
N THR A 48 6.20 0.00 -0.75
CA THR A 48 5.59 -1.00 0.14
C THR A 48 6.60 -1.83 0.91
N ASP A 49 7.83 -2.01 0.40
CA ASP A 49 8.91 -2.68 1.12
C ASP A 49 9.81 -1.72 1.91
N GLY A 50 9.73 -0.42 1.61
CA GLY A 50 10.51 0.63 2.27
C GLY A 50 11.87 0.90 1.65
N THR A 51 12.17 0.35 0.47
CA THR A 51 13.39 0.68 -0.29
C THR A 51 13.41 2.11 -0.82
N ILE A 52 12.24 2.76 -0.93
CA ILE A 52 12.10 4.19 -1.26
C ILE A 52 11.63 4.96 -0.01
N PRO A 53 12.56 5.48 0.82
CA PRO A 53 12.20 6.18 2.04
C PRO A 53 11.54 7.54 1.73
N LYS A 54 10.73 8.03 2.66
CA LYS A 54 10.15 9.37 2.59
C LYS A 54 11.29 10.42 2.62
N PRO A 55 11.36 11.33 1.65
CA PRO A 55 12.37 12.39 1.67
C PRO A 55 12.26 13.25 2.93
N PRO A 56 13.38 13.77 3.45
CA PRO A 56 13.32 14.79 4.50
C PRO A 56 12.64 16.04 3.95
N LEU A 57 11.82 16.69 4.79
CA LEU A 57 11.24 17.98 4.46
C LEU A 57 12.38 18.96 4.14
N PRO A 58 12.26 19.80 3.09
CA PRO A 58 13.23 20.83 2.82
C PRO A 58 13.30 21.73 4.05
N ILE A 59 14.46 21.77 4.70
CA ILE A 59 14.72 22.68 5.80
C ILE A 59 14.67 24.08 5.17
N SER A 60 13.68 24.88 5.55
CA SER A 60 13.66 26.29 5.15
C SER A 60 14.97 26.90 5.63
N ALA A 61 15.79 27.38 4.70
CA ALA A 61 16.98 28.13 5.05
C ALA A 61 16.54 29.30 5.96
N PRO A 62 17.30 29.61 7.03
CA PRO A 62 16.98 30.74 7.87
C PRO A 62 16.92 32.01 7.00
N PRO A 63 15.97 32.92 7.27
CA PRO A 63 15.87 34.17 6.52
C PRO A 63 17.19 34.93 6.64
N ILE A 64 17.70 35.41 5.51
CA ILE A 64 18.87 36.29 5.47
C ILE A 64 18.39 37.72 5.61
N THR A 65 18.78 38.36 6.72
CA THR A 65 18.52 39.77 6.99
C THR A 65 19.71 40.58 6.52
N VAL A 66 19.50 41.49 5.57
CA VAL A 66 20.50 42.44 5.12
C VAL A 66 20.08 43.82 5.60
N THR A 67 20.89 44.45 6.45
CA THR A 67 20.69 45.82 6.90
C THR A 67 21.55 46.75 6.08
N ALA A 68 20.92 47.65 5.33
CA ALA A 68 21.60 48.70 4.58
C ALA A 68 22.06 49.83 5.52
N PRO A 69 23.11 50.60 5.15
CA PRO A 69 23.65 51.67 5.98
C PRO A 69 22.69 52.85 6.22
N ASP A 70 21.58 52.91 5.48
CA ASP A 70 20.49 53.88 5.66
C ASP A 70 19.46 53.44 6.73
N GLY A 71 19.69 52.30 7.41
CA GLY A 71 18.78 51.73 8.40
C GLY A 71 17.64 50.91 7.79
N SER A 72 17.60 50.73 6.48
CA SER A 72 16.62 49.87 5.82
C SER A 72 17.01 48.39 6.01
N THR A 73 16.11 47.61 6.63
CA THR A 73 16.25 46.15 6.75
C THR A 73 15.47 45.45 5.66
N LEU A 74 16.16 44.66 4.83
CA LEU A 74 15.56 43.76 3.85
C LEU A 74 15.72 42.32 4.34
N THR A 75 14.58 41.67 4.61
CA THR A 75 14.54 40.24 4.91
C THR A 75 14.23 39.51 3.62
N THR A 76 15.17 38.70 3.13
CA THR A 76 14.94 37.88 1.95
C THR A 76 14.93 36.41 2.36
N THR A 77 13.86 35.71 2.01
CA THR A 77 13.84 34.25 2.13
C THR A 77 14.42 33.71 0.84
N PRO A 78 15.48 32.87 0.86
CA PRO A 78 15.97 32.23 -0.34
C PRO A 78 14.82 31.47 -1.01
N PRO A 79 14.61 31.61 -2.34
CA PRO A 79 13.60 30.82 -3.02
C PRO A 79 13.91 29.34 -2.80
N ALA A 80 12.89 28.58 -2.39
CA ALA A 80 12.99 27.13 -2.28
C ALA A 80 13.48 26.60 -3.63
N ALA A 81 14.58 25.82 -3.62
CA ALA A 81 15.14 25.25 -4.83
C ALA A 81 14.05 24.48 -5.58
N ALA A 82 13.73 24.92 -6.81
CA ALA A 82 12.73 24.28 -7.64
C ALA A 82 13.11 22.81 -7.83
N ALA A 83 12.23 21.89 -7.42
CA ALA A 83 12.47 20.46 -7.54
C ALA A 83 12.69 20.12 -9.02
N ALA A 84 13.88 19.60 -9.33
CA ALA A 84 14.16 19.07 -10.65
C ALA A 84 13.23 17.89 -10.92
N ALA A 85 12.66 17.80 -12.12
CA ALA A 85 11.79 16.70 -12.51
C ALA A 85 12.55 15.37 -12.35
N THR A 86 12.09 14.52 -11.43
CA THR A 86 12.77 13.27 -11.14
C THR A 86 12.29 12.19 -12.12
N ALA A 87 13.19 11.29 -12.52
CA ALA A 87 12.83 10.17 -13.38
C ALA A 87 11.73 9.31 -12.73
N VAL A 88 10.81 8.77 -13.54
CA VAL A 88 9.64 7.98 -13.10
C VAL A 88 10.01 6.76 -12.22
N PHE A 89 11.23 6.24 -12.36
CA PHE A 89 11.77 5.12 -11.59
C PHE A 89 12.87 5.53 -10.60
N SER A 90 12.93 6.80 -10.21
CA SER A 90 13.92 7.26 -9.25
C SER A 90 13.68 6.65 -7.88
N THR A 91 14.75 6.15 -7.28
CA THR A 91 14.77 5.71 -5.89
C THR A 91 14.88 6.88 -4.91
N ASN A 92 15.13 8.10 -5.42
CA ASN A 92 15.24 9.34 -4.67
C ASN A 92 14.23 10.37 -5.22
N PRO A 93 12.92 10.16 -5.02
CA PRO A 93 11.90 11.11 -5.45
C PRO A 93 11.96 12.42 -4.64
N SER A 94 11.46 13.52 -5.21
CA SER A 94 11.13 14.71 -4.43
C SER A 94 9.99 14.42 -3.43
N GLN A 95 9.77 15.33 -2.47
CA GLN A 95 8.73 15.16 -1.46
C GLN A 95 7.32 15.01 -2.08
N GLU A 96 7.02 15.81 -3.10
CA GLU A 96 5.72 15.79 -3.79
C GLU A 96 5.54 14.51 -4.61
N GLU A 97 6.56 14.11 -5.36
CA GLU A 97 6.55 12.86 -6.12
C GLU A 97 6.44 11.65 -5.19
N TRP A 98 7.11 11.67 -4.04
CA TRP A 98 7.01 10.60 -3.05
C TRP A 98 5.58 10.47 -2.53
N VAL A 99 4.92 11.58 -2.17
CA VAL A 99 3.53 11.57 -1.71
C VAL A 99 2.61 11.02 -2.80
N PHE A 100 2.75 11.51 -4.02
CA PHE A 100 1.94 11.06 -5.15
C PHE A 100 2.07 9.56 -5.42
N GLN A 101 3.30 9.03 -5.50
CA GLN A 101 3.54 7.61 -5.76
C GLN A 101 3.16 6.72 -4.57
N ASN A 102 3.35 7.20 -3.33
CA ASN A 102 2.89 6.53 -2.13
C ASN A 102 1.35 6.41 -2.11
N ASP A 103 0.64 7.49 -2.41
CA ASP A 103 -0.83 7.50 -2.45
C ASP A 103 -1.36 6.61 -3.57
N ARG A 104 -0.65 6.55 -4.69
CA ARG A 104 -0.94 5.61 -5.77
C ARG A 104 -0.73 4.15 -5.36
N ALA A 105 0.36 3.84 -4.65
CA ALA A 105 0.58 2.51 -4.08
C ALA A 105 -0.51 2.15 -3.05
N LYS A 106 -0.93 3.10 -2.19
CA LYS A 106 -2.11 2.94 -1.31
C LYS A 106 -3.37 2.66 -2.11
N GLY A 107 -3.59 3.36 -3.22
CA GLY A 107 -4.75 3.16 -4.11
C GLY A 107 -4.81 1.74 -4.67
N ILE A 108 -3.67 1.17 -5.07
CA ILE A 108 -3.58 -0.23 -5.53
C ILE A 108 -3.91 -1.20 -4.38
N ILE A 109 -3.40 -0.97 -3.17
CA ILE A 109 -3.75 -1.81 -2.01
C ILE A 109 -5.26 -1.72 -1.74
N LYS A 110 -5.80 -0.50 -1.70
CA LYS A 110 -7.24 -0.22 -1.51
C LYS A 110 -8.11 -0.92 -2.56
N SER A 111 -7.69 -0.97 -3.82
CA SER A 111 -8.49 -1.61 -4.88
C SER A 111 -8.60 -3.13 -4.74
N HIS A 112 -7.69 -3.76 -3.99
CA HIS A 112 -7.66 -5.21 -3.77
C HIS A 112 -8.29 -5.65 -2.45
N VAL A 113 -8.72 -4.71 -1.61
CA VAL A 113 -9.29 -4.98 -0.28
C VAL A 113 -10.72 -4.48 -0.24
N ASP A 114 -11.62 -5.31 0.28
CA ASP A 114 -13.01 -4.93 0.53
C ASP A 114 -13.11 -4.27 1.89
N ASP A 115 -13.85 -3.16 1.97
CA ASP A 115 -14.06 -2.39 3.19
C ASP A 115 -12.81 -2.20 4.08
N LEU A 116 -11.74 -1.65 3.49
CA LEU A 116 -10.47 -1.45 4.18
C LEU A 116 -10.58 -0.75 5.56
N PRO A 117 -11.45 0.27 5.77
CA PRO A 117 -11.61 0.92 7.07
C PRO A 117 -12.11 -0.01 8.19
N SER A 118 -12.91 -1.03 7.88
CA SER A 118 -13.35 -2.01 8.90
C SER A 118 -12.25 -3.00 9.26
N LEU A 119 -11.34 -3.29 8.34
CA LEU A 119 -10.19 -4.16 8.58
C LEU A 119 -9.04 -3.44 9.30
N ILE A 120 -8.85 -2.14 9.01
CA ILE A 120 -7.79 -1.28 9.57
C ILE A 120 -8.36 0.12 9.83
N THR A 121 -8.66 0.40 11.09
CA THR A 121 -9.36 1.63 11.54
C THR A 121 -8.62 2.93 11.22
N ASP A 122 -7.28 2.90 11.15
CA ASP A 122 -6.40 4.05 10.86
C ASP A 122 -5.81 4.00 9.44
N SER A 123 -6.45 3.28 8.50
CA SER A 123 -5.93 3.02 7.16
C SER A 123 -5.63 4.28 6.33
N ASP A 124 -6.36 5.38 6.55
CA ASP A 124 -6.14 6.63 5.83
C ASP A 124 -4.89 7.39 6.30
N LEU A 125 -4.52 7.25 7.57
CA LEU A 125 -3.34 7.91 8.16
C LEU A 125 -2.03 7.18 7.82
N LYS A 126 -2.11 5.89 7.48
CA LYS A 126 -0.94 5.07 7.15
C LYS A 126 -0.38 5.39 5.76
N ASN A 127 0.93 5.29 5.61
CA ASN A 127 1.56 5.22 4.28
C ASN A 127 1.41 3.82 3.65
N ALA A 128 1.80 3.65 2.38
CA ALA A 128 1.61 2.39 1.67
C ALA A 128 2.31 1.20 2.35
N LYS A 129 3.54 1.42 2.86
CA LYS A 129 4.30 0.43 3.61
C LYS A 129 3.61 0.04 4.90
N GLU A 130 3.26 1.00 5.73
CA GLU A 130 2.57 0.77 7.01
C GLU A 130 1.26 0.02 6.82
N LEU A 131 0.49 0.40 5.80
CA LEU A 131 -0.76 -0.25 5.46
C LEU A 131 -0.53 -1.71 5.03
N PHE A 132 0.42 -1.94 4.13
CA PHE A 132 0.74 -3.28 3.63
C PHE A 132 1.31 -4.19 4.74
N ASP A 133 2.18 -3.65 5.59
CA ASP A 133 2.75 -4.36 6.74
C ASP A 133 1.68 -4.69 7.80
N THR A 134 0.73 -3.80 8.03
CA THR A 134 -0.42 -4.05 8.93
C THR A 134 -1.28 -5.20 8.40
N LEU A 135 -1.63 -5.20 7.12
CA LEU A 135 -2.37 -6.32 6.51
C LEU A 135 -1.59 -7.63 6.61
N LYS A 136 -0.28 -7.59 6.32
CA LYS A 136 0.60 -8.76 6.39
C LYS A 136 0.74 -9.30 7.81
N SER A 137 0.84 -8.45 8.83
CA SER A 137 0.99 -8.89 10.22
C SER A 137 -0.32 -9.49 10.77
N VAL A 138 -1.46 -8.87 10.47
CA VAL A 138 -2.77 -9.31 10.95
C VAL A 138 -3.21 -10.60 10.27
N TYR A 139 -3.01 -10.72 8.95
CA TYR A 139 -3.60 -11.81 8.15
C TYR A 139 -2.58 -12.82 7.62
N GLY A 140 -1.28 -12.48 7.57
CA GLY A 140 -0.24 -13.37 7.07
C GLY A 140 -0.04 -14.64 7.90
N GLY A 141 -0.10 -14.53 9.22
CA GLY A 141 0.01 -15.70 10.12
C GLY A 141 -1.28 -16.51 10.21
N LYS A 142 -2.44 -15.83 10.20
CA LYS A 142 -3.76 -16.47 10.34
C LYS A 142 -4.08 -17.40 9.16
N ASP A 143 -3.77 -16.98 7.93
CA ASP A 143 -4.07 -17.75 6.71
C ASP A 143 -3.41 -19.14 6.73
N GLY A 144 -2.13 -19.22 7.13
CA GLY A 144 -1.40 -20.47 7.23
C GLY A 144 -1.96 -21.41 8.31
N MET A 145 -2.20 -20.88 9.52
CA MET A 145 -2.73 -21.67 10.63
C MET A 145 -4.15 -22.18 10.36
N GLN A 146 -5.01 -21.30 9.83
CA GLN A 146 -6.39 -21.64 9.51
C GLN A 146 -6.44 -22.72 8.43
N LYS A 147 -5.59 -22.65 7.40
CA LYS A 147 -5.47 -23.71 6.39
C LYS A 147 -5.05 -25.05 7.01
N VAL A 148 -4.08 -25.06 7.93
CA VAL A 148 -3.63 -26.30 8.59
C VAL A 148 -4.75 -26.90 9.45
N LEU A 149 -5.45 -26.08 10.23
CA LEU A 149 -6.57 -26.51 11.05
C LEU A 149 -7.73 -27.05 10.20
N THR A 150 -8.09 -26.35 9.13
CA THR A 150 -9.11 -26.81 8.19
C THR A 150 -8.71 -28.14 7.55
N MET A 151 -7.47 -28.27 7.06
CA MET A 151 -7.00 -29.53 6.48
C MET A 151 -6.97 -30.68 7.49
N ARG A 152 -6.62 -30.41 8.76
CA ARG A 152 -6.70 -31.41 9.83
C ARG A 152 -8.16 -31.83 10.08
N LYS A 153 -9.10 -30.88 10.15
CA LYS A 153 -10.53 -31.15 10.33
C LYS A 153 -11.08 -32.00 9.17
N LEU A 154 -10.79 -31.61 7.93
CA LEU A 154 -11.18 -32.36 6.73
C LEU A 154 -10.65 -33.80 6.74
N ARG A 155 -9.39 -34.00 7.13
CA ARG A 155 -8.80 -35.35 7.25
C ARG A 155 -9.36 -36.18 8.40
N SER A 156 -9.88 -35.52 9.44
CA SER A 156 -10.53 -36.21 10.57
C SER A 156 -11.98 -36.63 10.28
N CYS A 157 -12.61 -36.06 9.25
CA CYS A 157 -13.93 -36.46 8.80
C CYS A 157 -13.83 -37.79 8.03
N ILE A 158 -14.28 -38.88 8.64
CA ILE A 158 -14.41 -40.19 8.00
C ILE A 158 -15.85 -40.33 7.53
N PHE A 159 -16.04 -40.56 6.23
CA PHE A 159 -17.35 -40.92 5.69
C PHE A 159 -17.64 -42.38 6.06
N THR A 160 -18.71 -42.62 6.81
CA THR A 160 -19.16 -43.98 7.14
C THR A 160 -20.35 -44.35 6.25
N SER A 161 -20.46 -45.61 5.83
CA SER A 161 -21.55 -46.06 4.93
C SER A 161 -22.94 -45.96 5.56
N SER A 162 -23.02 -45.73 6.87
CA SER A 162 -24.25 -45.46 7.62
C SER A 162 -24.70 -44.00 7.56
N ASP A 163 -23.84 -43.08 7.13
CA ASP A 163 -24.15 -41.66 7.03
C ASP A 163 -24.76 -41.32 5.66
N SER A 164 -25.85 -40.54 5.66
CA SER A 164 -26.31 -39.90 4.42
C SER A 164 -25.33 -38.79 4.01
N ILE A 165 -25.24 -38.53 2.70
CA ILE A 165 -24.37 -37.50 2.14
C ILE A 165 -24.69 -36.11 2.76
N ASP A 166 -25.96 -35.78 2.93
CA ASP A 166 -26.37 -34.51 3.57
C ASP A 166 -25.95 -34.44 5.04
N ALA A 167 -26.03 -35.54 5.78
CA ALA A 167 -25.60 -35.59 7.18
C ALA A 167 -24.08 -35.45 7.30
N PHE A 168 -23.32 -35.97 6.34
CA PHE A 168 -21.87 -35.79 6.27
C PHE A 168 -21.49 -34.33 5.97
N PHE A 169 -22.10 -33.69 4.97
CA PHE A 169 -21.82 -32.29 4.65
C PHE A 169 -22.22 -31.31 5.76
N LYS A 170 -23.24 -31.63 6.57
CA LYS A 170 -23.59 -30.84 7.75
C LYS A 170 -22.56 -30.91 8.89
N ARG A 171 -21.67 -31.91 8.91
CA ARG A 171 -20.61 -32.07 9.93
C ARG A 171 -19.30 -31.36 9.55
N LEU A 172 -19.13 -31.01 8.28
CA LEU A 172 -17.96 -30.29 7.74
C LEU A 172 -18.00 -28.82 8.18
#